data_AF-A0A1F4T5T0-F1
#
_entry.id   AF-A0A1F4T5T0-F1
#
_cell.length_a   1.000
_cell.length_b   1.000
_cell.length_c   1.000
_cell.angle_alpha   90.00
_cell.angle_beta   90.00
_cell.angle_gamma   90.00
#
_symmetry.space_group_name_H-M   'P 1'
#
loop_
_entity.id
_entity.type
_entity.pdbx_description
1 polymer ?
#
loop_
_entity_poly.entity_id
_entity_poly.type
_entity_poly.pdbx_seq_one_letter_code
_entity_poly.pdbx_strand_id
1 'polypeptide(L)'
;MAIQPINADLRLAQLLGDDSLIAQAPGTSSAAPLGSAAAFSPDRPLSGNMFDDVLNKTIEALNGVSNSEFYANQMIDRYSRGEVELHDVMVAQSKASVMVQMAVTTINGAVNTFKEITQMQI
;
A
#
# COMPACT_ATOMS: atom_id res chain seq x y z
N MET A 1 -4.20 46.24 -38.45
CA MET A 1 -4.71 45.30 -37.43
C MET A 1 -3.60 44.31 -37.11
N ALA A 2 -2.92 44.51 -35.98
CA ALA A 2 -1.87 43.62 -35.48
C ALA A 2 -2.32 43.17 -34.07
N ILE A 3 -2.61 41.88 -33.93
CA ILE A 3 -3.05 41.27 -32.67
C ILE A 3 -1.77 40.83 -31.94
N GLN A 4 -1.50 41.47 -30.80
CA GLN A 4 -0.37 41.12 -29.92
C GLN A 4 -0.70 39.84 -29.14
N PRO A 5 0.27 38.94 -28.87
CA PRO A 5 0.02 37.73 -28.09
C PRO A 5 -0.13 38.09 -26.60
N ILE A 6 -1.28 37.71 -26.03
CA ILE A 6 -1.59 37.86 -24.61
C ILE A 6 -0.72 36.85 -23.84
N ASN A 7 0.20 37.38 -23.03
CA ASN A 7 1.19 36.65 -22.24
C ASN A 7 0.53 35.63 -21.29
N ALA A 8 0.79 34.34 -21.52
CA ALA A 8 0.28 33.23 -20.73
C ALA A 8 0.82 33.22 -19.28
N ASP A 9 2.01 33.81 -19.06
CA ASP A 9 2.66 33.89 -17.75
C ASP A 9 1.86 34.73 -16.73
N LEU A 10 1.09 35.72 -17.18
CA LEU A 10 0.30 36.56 -16.29
C LEU A 10 -0.87 35.78 -15.65
N ARG A 11 -1.41 34.78 -16.36
CA ARG A 11 -2.49 33.92 -15.81
C ARG A 11 -1.94 32.80 -14.93
N LEU A 12 -0.68 32.40 -15.13
CA LEU A 12 -0.01 31.40 -14.30
C LEU A 12 0.36 31.98 -12.92
N ALA A 13 0.82 33.23 -12.88
CA ALA A 13 1.09 33.93 -11.61
C ALA A 13 -0.18 34.20 -10.79
N GLN A 14 -1.33 34.36 -11.44
CA GLN A 14 -2.62 34.61 -10.78
C GLN A 14 -3.22 33.33 -10.18
N LEU A 15 -2.90 32.15 -10.72
CA LEU A 15 -3.36 30.86 -10.19
C LEU A 15 -2.51 30.36 -9.00
N LEU A 16 -1.28 30.84 -8.87
CA LEU A 16 -0.36 30.45 -7.78
C LEU A 16 -0.48 31.35 -6.54
N GLY A 17 -1.28 32.41 -6.58
CA GLY A 17 -1.45 33.40 -5.49
C GLY A 17 -2.61 33.14 -4.51
N ASP A 18 -3.51 32.19 -4.80
CA ASP A 18 -4.76 31.95 -4.05
C ASP A 18 -4.68 30.84 -2.97
N ASP A 19 -3.49 30.27 -2.70
CA ASP A 19 -3.33 29.17 -1.72
C ASP A 19 -3.01 29.65 -0.28
N SER A 20 -2.92 30.96 -0.05
CA SER A 20 -2.60 31.52 1.29
C SER A 20 -3.82 31.83 2.17
N LEU A 21 -5.05 31.55 1.69
CA LEU A 21 -6.31 31.90 2.37
C LEU A 21 -7.00 30.71 3.08
N ILE A 22 -6.38 29.52 3.14
CA ILE A 22 -6.91 28.38 3.92
C ILE A 22 -6.29 28.31 5.33
N ALA A 23 -5.40 29.25 5.67
CA ALA A 23 -4.96 29.45 7.04
C ALA A 23 -5.96 30.35 7.78
N GLN A 24 -6.62 29.76 8.79
CA GLN A 24 -7.33 30.39 9.92
C GLN A 24 -8.88 30.36 9.87
N ALA A 25 -9.46 29.28 10.44
CA ALA A 25 -10.74 29.36 11.15
C ALA A 25 -10.50 29.27 12.67
N PRO A 26 -11.27 29.98 13.52
CA PRO A 26 -11.01 30.14 14.94
C PRO A 26 -11.56 28.97 15.78
N GLY A 27 -10.96 28.77 16.95
CA GLY A 27 -11.11 27.57 17.77
C GLY A 27 -12.55 27.21 18.17
N THR A 28 -12.84 25.91 18.09
CA THR A 28 -13.67 25.22 19.07
C THR A 28 -12.99 23.90 19.43
N SER A 29 -12.65 23.78 20.70
CA SER A 29 -12.16 22.60 21.38
C SER A 29 -13.23 21.51 21.35
N SER A 30 -12.91 20.33 20.83
CA SER A 30 -13.29 19.04 21.43
C SER A 30 -12.66 17.91 20.61
N ALA A 31 -11.38 17.65 20.83
CA ALA A 31 -10.79 16.36 20.46
C ALA A 31 -11.29 15.32 21.48
N ALA A 32 -12.51 14.81 21.27
CA ALA A 32 -12.87 13.52 21.80
C ALA A 32 -11.80 12.51 21.33
N PRO A 33 -11.33 11.60 22.20
CA PRO A 33 -10.32 10.64 21.81
C PRO A 33 -10.90 9.78 20.70
N LEU A 34 -10.44 10.03 19.47
CA LEU A 34 -10.68 9.18 18.33
C LEU A 34 -10.34 7.76 18.76
N GLY A 35 -11.33 6.89 18.58
CA GLY A 35 -11.32 5.51 19.01
C GLY A 35 -9.97 4.89 18.74
N SER A 36 -9.45 4.24 19.79
CA SER A 36 -8.29 3.37 19.83
C SER A 36 -7.97 2.80 18.43
N ALA A 37 -7.14 3.54 17.68
CA ALA A 37 -6.18 2.88 16.82
C ALA A 37 -5.40 2.04 17.81
N ALA A 38 -5.64 0.73 17.79
CA ALA A 38 -4.88 -0.24 18.54
C ALA A 38 -3.43 -0.08 18.09
N ALA A 39 -2.75 0.87 18.73
CA ALA A 39 -1.33 1.06 18.68
C ALA A 39 -0.79 -0.31 19.03
N PHE A 40 -0.02 -0.86 18.09
CA PHE A 40 0.80 -2.03 18.31
C PHE A 40 1.52 -1.82 19.64
N SER A 41 1.04 -2.49 20.67
CA SER A 41 1.56 -2.32 22.03
C SER A 41 2.91 -3.03 22.05
N PRO A 42 4.04 -2.32 22.22
CA PRO A 42 5.36 -2.94 22.20
C PRO A 42 5.71 -3.60 23.54
N ASP A 43 4.73 -3.82 24.42
CA ASP A 43 4.90 -4.38 25.77
C ASP A 43 4.94 -5.92 25.79
N ARG A 44 5.52 -6.54 24.75
CA ARG A 44 5.89 -7.96 24.78
C ARG A 44 7.41 -8.05 24.84
N PRO A 45 7.99 -8.83 25.78
CA PRO A 45 9.43 -8.92 25.92
C PRO A 45 10.05 -9.36 24.59
N LEU A 46 10.94 -8.49 24.10
CA LEU A 46 11.63 -8.55 22.82
C LEU A 46 12.74 -9.61 22.86
N SER A 47 12.40 -10.87 23.06
CA SER A 47 13.35 -11.98 23.01
C SER A 47 12.58 -13.28 22.77
N GLY A 48 12.64 -13.79 21.54
CA GLY A 48 12.15 -15.13 21.17
C GLY A 48 11.24 -15.19 19.95
N ASN A 49 10.21 -14.34 19.85
CA ASN A 49 9.06 -14.63 18.95
C ASN A 49 8.94 -13.76 17.69
N MET A 50 9.73 -12.69 17.54
CA MET A 50 9.59 -11.77 16.39
C MET A 50 9.95 -12.42 15.05
N PHE A 51 10.95 -13.31 15.03
CA PHE A 51 11.31 -14.06 13.82
C PHE A 51 10.22 -15.06 13.46
N ASP A 52 9.72 -15.80 14.45
CA ASP A 52 8.63 -16.75 14.26
C ASP A 52 7.34 -16.06 13.80
N ASP A 53 7.01 -14.88 14.32
CA ASP A 53 5.87 -14.07 13.87
C ASP A 53 6.01 -13.62 12.42
N VAL A 54 7.21 -13.18 12.02
CA VAL A 54 7.48 -12.76 10.65
C VAL A 54 7.48 -13.97 9.70
N LEU A 55 8.03 -15.11 10.12
CA LEU A 55 8.02 -16.35 9.36
C LEU A 55 6.59 -16.89 9.19
N ASN A 56 5.80 -16.91 10.26
CA ASN A 56 4.39 -17.30 10.20
C ASN A 56 3.59 -16.41 9.26
N LYS A 57 3.75 -15.08 9.35
CA LYS A 57 3.14 -14.13 8.41
C LYS A 57 3.60 -14.34 6.97
N THR A 58 4.85 -14.72 6.78
CA THR A 58 5.40 -15.01 5.45
C THR A 58 4.76 -16.27 4.86
N ILE A 59 4.63 -17.34 5.65
CA ILE A 59 3.96 -18.59 5.25
C ILE A 59 2.48 -18.32 4.94
N GLU A 60 1.82 -17.51 5.74
CA GLU A 60 0.42 -17.12 5.53
C GLU A 60 0.26 -16.30 4.24
N ALA A 61 1.16 -15.35 3.98
CA ALA A 61 1.20 -14.58 2.75
C ALA A 61 1.44 -15.47 1.52
N LEU A 62 2.34 -16.45 1.60
CA LEU A 62 2.61 -17.43 0.53
C LEU A 62 1.38 -18.28 0.20
N ASN A 63 0.65 -18.74 1.22
CA ASN A 63 -0.62 -19.44 1.02
C ASN A 63 -1.68 -18.53 0.37
N GLY A 64 -1.73 -17.27 0.77
CA GLY A 64 -2.61 -16.27 0.15
C GLY A 64 -2.30 -16.04 -1.32
N VAL A 65 -1.02 -15.94 -1.68
CA VAL A 65 -0.56 -15.84 -3.08
C VAL A 65 -0.98 -17.05 -3.89
N SER A 66 -0.69 -18.26 -3.40
CA SER A 66 -1.00 -19.50 -4.13
C SER A 66 -2.50 -19.65 -4.41
N ASN A 67 -3.35 -19.33 -3.43
CA ASN A 67 -4.81 -19.31 -3.63
C ASN A 67 -5.25 -18.27 -4.68
N SER A 68 -4.63 -17.09 -4.68
CA SER A 68 -4.97 -16.04 -5.65
C SER A 68 -4.52 -16.36 -7.06
N GLU A 69 -3.36 -17.02 -7.23
CA GLU A 69 -2.93 -17.52 -8.53
C GLU A 69 -3.84 -18.62 -9.04
N PHE A 70 -4.24 -19.56 -8.18
CA PHE A 70 -5.21 -20.60 -8.53
C PHE A 70 -6.55 -19.99 -8.98
N TYR A 71 -7.04 -18.99 -8.25
CA TYR A 71 -8.26 -18.27 -8.61
C TYR A 71 -8.12 -17.52 -9.94
N ALA A 72 -7.00 -16.81 -10.16
CA ALA A 72 -6.75 -16.13 -11.42
C ALA A 72 -6.73 -17.11 -12.61
N ASN A 73 -6.05 -18.26 -12.45
CA ASN A 73 -6.03 -19.31 -13.47
C ASN A 73 -7.42 -19.89 -13.75
N GLN A 74 -8.25 -20.07 -12.72
CA GLN A 74 -9.64 -20.51 -12.89
C GLN A 74 -10.47 -19.48 -13.66
N MET A 75 -10.28 -18.18 -13.39
CA MET A 75 -10.98 -17.10 -14.09
C MET A 75 -10.55 -17.03 -15.56
N ILE A 76 -9.27 -17.25 -15.85
CA ILE A 76 -8.74 -17.35 -17.23
C ILE A 76 -9.39 -18.52 -17.98
N ASP A 77 -9.47 -19.70 -17.38
CA ASP A 77 -10.11 -20.88 -17.99
C ASP A 77 -11.59 -20.60 -18.29
N ARG A 78 -12.33 -20.08 -17.30
CA ARG A 78 -13.74 -19.72 -17.48
C ARG A 78 -13.96 -18.62 -18.53
N TYR A 79 -13.04 -17.66 -18.64
CA TYR A 79 -13.08 -16.63 -19.68
C TYR A 79 -12.89 -17.24 -21.07
N SER A 80 -11.97 -18.20 -21.21
CA SER A 80 -11.78 -18.93 -22.46
C SER A 80 -13.04 -19.70 -22.90
N ARG A 81 -13.90 -20.07 -21.94
CA ARG A 81 -15.21 -20.71 -22.16
C ARG A 81 -16.36 -19.72 -22.35
N GLY A 82 -16.10 -18.42 -22.18
CA GLY A 82 -17.09 -17.34 -22.29
C GLY A 82 -18.00 -17.17 -21.05
N GLU A 83 -17.65 -17.76 -19.91
CA GLU A 83 -18.47 -17.74 -18.68
C GLU A 83 -18.20 -16.54 -17.75
N VAL A 84 -17.14 -15.76 -18.02
CA VAL A 84 -16.75 -14.58 -17.22
C VAL A 84 -16.29 -13.46 -18.13
N GLU A 85 -16.36 -12.22 -17.64
CA GLU A 85 -15.90 -11.06 -18.36
C GLU A 85 -14.38 -10.90 -18.27
N LEU A 86 -13.77 -10.33 -19.32
CA LEU A 86 -12.34 -10.04 -19.36
C LEU A 86 -11.89 -9.16 -18.18
N HIS A 87 -12.77 -8.25 -17.74
CA HIS A 87 -12.57 -7.39 -16.58
C HIS A 87 -12.21 -8.19 -15.32
N ASP A 88 -13.01 -9.21 -14.99
CA ASP A 88 -12.83 -9.97 -13.75
C ASP A 88 -11.52 -10.76 -13.76
N VAL A 89 -11.12 -11.28 -14.93
CA VAL A 89 -9.82 -11.93 -15.12
C VAL A 89 -8.68 -10.94 -14.87
N MET A 90 -8.76 -9.74 -15.45
CA MET A 90 -7.74 -8.71 -15.26
C MET A 90 -7.65 -8.25 -13.81
N VAL A 91 -8.77 -8.15 -13.09
CA VAL A 91 -8.78 -7.84 -11.65
C VAL A 91 -8.14 -8.96 -10.85
N ALA A 92 -8.52 -10.22 -11.10
CA ALA A 92 -7.96 -11.38 -10.43
C ALA A 92 -6.45 -11.48 -10.65
N GLN A 93 -5.98 -11.29 -11.89
CA GLN A 93 -4.57 -11.28 -12.25
C GLN A 93 -3.82 -10.11 -11.60
N SER A 94 -4.39 -8.90 -11.61
CA SER A 94 -3.78 -7.72 -10.98
C SER A 94 -3.64 -7.91 -9.47
N LYS A 95 -4.67 -8.46 -8.82
CA LYS A 95 -4.66 -8.81 -7.40
C LYS A 95 -3.56 -9.83 -7.08
N ALA A 96 -3.46 -10.90 -7.88
CA ALA A 96 -2.42 -11.91 -7.71
C ALA A 96 -1.01 -11.29 -7.82
N SER A 97 -0.77 -10.47 -8.85
CA SER A 97 0.51 -9.78 -9.06
C SER A 97 0.89 -8.89 -7.86
N VAL A 98 -0.04 -8.09 -7.35
CA VAL A 98 0.20 -7.24 -6.17
C VAL A 98 0.50 -8.08 -4.93
N MET A 99 -0.23 -9.18 -4.71
CA MET A 99 0.05 -10.07 -3.58
C MET A 99 1.41 -10.74 -3.67
N VAL A 100 1.84 -11.17 -4.86
CA VAL A 100 3.19 -11.71 -5.09
C VAL A 100 4.24 -10.65 -4.73
N GLN A 101 4.07 -9.41 -5.20
CA GLN A 101 5.01 -8.32 -4.89
C GLN A 101 5.08 -8.06 -3.39
N MET A 102 3.94 -7.99 -2.70
CA MET A 102 3.91 -7.83 -1.25
C MET A 102 4.56 -9.00 -0.50
N ALA A 103 4.35 -10.24 -0.95
CA ALA A 103 4.98 -11.41 -0.37
C ALA A 103 6.51 -11.35 -0.54
N VAL A 104 7.01 -11.00 -1.73
CA VAL A 104 8.44 -10.82 -1.99
C VAL A 104 9.04 -9.72 -1.11
N THR A 105 8.37 -8.57 -0.98
CA THR A 105 8.81 -7.49 -0.08
C THR A 105 8.85 -7.95 1.38
N THR A 106 7.85 -8.71 1.82
CA THR A 106 7.79 -9.27 3.17
C THR A 106 8.94 -10.23 3.43
N ILE A 107 9.19 -11.16 2.50
CA ILE A 107 10.30 -12.13 2.57
C ILE A 107 11.65 -11.39 2.62
N ASN A 108 11.86 -10.42 1.75
CA ASN A 108 13.09 -9.63 1.73
C ASN A 108 13.28 -8.85 3.04
N GLY A 109 12.22 -8.26 3.58
CA GLY A 109 12.22 -7.61 4.88
C GLY A 109 12.64 -8.57 6.00
N ALA A 110 12.01 -9.74 6.06
CA ALA A 110 12.34 -10.79 7.03
C ALA A 110 13.81 -11.21 6.99
N VAL A 111 14.34 -11.48 5.79
CA VAL A 111 15.74 -11.88 5.58
C VAL A 111 16.70 -10.75 5.98
N ASN A 112 16.38 -9.50 5.65
CA ASN A 112 17.22 -8.36 6.01
C ASN A 112 17.25 -8.14 7.53
N THR A 113 16.10 -8.18 8.20
CA THR A 113 16.03 -8.09 9.66
C THR A 113 16.82 -9.22 10.34
N PHE A 114 16.73 -10.45 9.83
CA PHE A 114 17.54 -11.57 10.33
C PHE A 114 19.05 -11.32 10.17
N LYS A 115 19.48 -10.82 9.00
CA LYS A 115 20.88 -10.46 8.75
C LYS A 115 21.37 -9.36 9.69
N GLU A 116 20.57 -8.33 9.90
CA GLU A 116 20.92 -7.18 10.75
C GLU A 116 21.08 -7.60 12.22
N ILE A 117 20.15 -8.41 12.75
CA ILE A 117 20.25 -8.96 14.11
C ILE A 117 21.52 -9.80 14.28
N THR A 118 21.86 -10.62 13.29
CA THR A 118 23.04 -11.50 13.35
C THR A 118 24.34 -10.70 13.23
N GLN A 119 24.36 -9.65 12.40
CA GLN A 119 25.52 -8.78 12.23
C GLN A 119 25.76 -7.85 13.44
N MET A 120 24.74 -7.52 14.22
CA MET A 120 24.91 -6.80 15.49
C MET A 120 25.46 -7.68 16.63
N GLN A 121 25.30 -9.01 16.55
CA GLN A 121 25.71 -9.93 17.61
C GLN A 121 27.15 -10.47 17.46
N ILE A 122 27.77 -10.30 16.28
CA ILE A 122 29.17 -10.68 16.04
C ILE A 122 30.15 -9.57 16.44
#